data_AF-A0A453S9T5-F1
#
_entry.id   AF-A0A453S9T5-F1
#
_cell.length_a   1.000
_cell.length_b   1.000
_cell.length_c   1.000
_cell.angle_alpha   90.00
_cell.angle_beta   90.00
_cell.angle_gamma   90.00
#
_symmetry.space_group_name_H-M   'P 1'
#
loop_
_entity.id
_entity.type
_entity.pdbx_description
1 polymer ?
#
loop_
_entity_poly.entity_id
_entity_poly.type
_entity_poly.pdbx_seq_one_letter_code
_entity_poly.pdbx_strand_id
1 'polypeptide(L)'
;EGKLSGWVLDDCGDCSVDEGCLVDNNDHPIDVDAYMYRAKFYDESQRPLGWVHIRQSVHNPNIALNLQSCVPGGCRSMAVDLFERFLLTSGVNEFVDTSEVQKFVK
;
A
#
# COMPACT_ATOMS: atom_id res chain seq x y z
N GLU A 1 0.67 2.03 -18.13
CA GLU A 1 0.26 1.58 -16.79
C GLU A 1 1.35 0.71 -16.14
N GLY A 2 2.19 1.37 -15.33
CA GLY A 2 2.57 1.00 -13.96
C GLY A 2 2.90 -0.42 -13.52
N LYS A 3 3.29 -1.38 -14.37
CA LYS A 3 3.81 -2.65 -13.86
C LYS A 3 5.21 -2.45 -13.26
N LEU A 4 5.28 -2.36 -11.93
CA LEU A 4 6.52 -2.43 -11.15
C LEU A 4 6.95 -3.91 -11.05
N SER A 5 8.22 -4.21 -11.29
CA SER A 5 8.72 -5.59 -11.25
C SER A 5 8.49 -6.21 -9.85
N GLY A 6 7.57 -7.17 -9.75
CA GLY A 6 7.27 -7.90 -8.50
C GLY A 6 6.10 -7.36 -7.67
N TRP A 7 5.65 -6.11 -7.91
CA TRP A 7 4.48 -5.54 -7.23
C TRP A 7 3.36 -5.26 -8.22
N VAL A 8 2.18 -5.81 -7.96
CA VAL A 8 0.98 -5.55 -8.78
C VAL A 8 -0.08 -4.94 -7.88
N LEU A 9 -0.59 -3.77 -8.28
CA LEU A 9 -1.76 -3.17 -7.65
C LEU A 9 -2.92 -4.14 -7.76
N ASP A 10 -3.53 -4.43 -6.61
CA ASP A 10 -4.77 -5.17 -6.56
C ASP A 10 -5.90 -4.18 -6.82
N ASP A 11 -6.88 -4.52 -7.66
CA ASP A 11 -8.04 -3.68 -8.01
C ASP A 11 -8.98 -3.52 -6.79
N CYS A 12 -8.53 -2.82 -5.76
CA CYS A 12 -9.33 -2.42 -4.62
C CYS A 12 -9.35 -0.92 -4.60
N GLY A 13 -10.44 -0.31 -5.08
CA GLY A 13 -10.61 1.13 -4.92
C GLY A 13 -11.93 1.75 -5.37
N ASP A 14 -12.77 1.06 -6.12
CA ASP A 14 -14.03 1.68 -6.58
C ASP A 14 -15.15 1.59 -5.55
N CYS A 15 -15.00 0.86 -4.44
CA CYS A 15 -16.03 0.76 -3.43
C CYS A 15 -15.54 1.17 -2.05
N SER A 16 -16.39 1.88 -1.30
CA SER A 16 -16.18 2.29 0.09
C SER A 16 -17.34 1.80 0.97
N VAL A 17 -17.22 1.97 2.30
CA VAL A 17 -18.33 1.73 3.22
C VAL A 17 -18.77 3.07 3.80
N ASP A 18 -20.01 3.47 3.54
CA ASP A 18 -20.65 4.66 4.07
C ASP A 18 -21.92 4.27 4.84
N GLU A 19 -22.07 4.78 6.06
CA GLU A 19 -23.15 4.41 7.01
C GLU A 19 -23.39 2.88 7.16
N GLY A 20 -22.36 2.06 6.92
CA GLY A 20 -22.44 0.59 7.00
C GLY A 20 -22.94 -0.09 5.72
N CYS A 21 -23.16 0.65 4.64
CA CYS A 21 -23.46 0.13 3.31
C CYS A 21 -22.24 0.17 2.41
N LEU A 22 -22.06 -0.86 1.57
CA LEU A 22 -21.04 -0.83 0.52
C LEU A 22 -21.53 0.07 -0.62
N VAL A 23 -20.76 1.11 -0.94
CA VAL A 23 -21.09 2.11 -1.96
C VAL A 23 -20.03 2.08 -3.05
N ASP A 24 -20.46 2.14 -4.31
CA ASP A 24 -19.55 2.34 -5.45
C ASP A 24 -19.24 3.84 -5.58
N ASN A 25 -17.98 4.19 -5.36
CA ASN A 25 -17.42 5.53 -5.45
C ASN A 25 -17.49 6.11 -6.87
N ASN A 26 -17.65 5.28 -7.91
CA ASN A 26 -17.85 5.77 -9.27
C ASN A 26 -19.26 6.34 -9.47
N ASP A 27 -20.26 5.78 -8.77
CA ASP A 27 -21.65 6.23 -8.86
C ASP A 27 -21.93 7.41 -7.92
N HIS A 28 -21.31 7.41 -6.73
CA HIS A 28 -21.50 8.44 -5.71
C HIS A 28 -20.13 8.83 -5.10
N PRO A 29 -19.52 9.93 -5.55
CA PRO A 29 -18.26 10.41 -4.97
C PRO A 29 -18.49 10.80 -3.51
N ILE A 30 -17.78 10.12 -2.60
CA ILE A 30 -17.77 10.46 -1.16
C ILE A 30 -16.50 11.22 -0.80
N ASP A 31 -16.55 12.00 0.28
CA ASP A 31 -15.35 12.60 0.87
C ASP A 31 -14.44 11.48 1.40
N VAL A 32 -13.24 11.38 0.85
CA VAL A 32 -12.29 10.32 1.17
C VAL A 32 -11.51 10.70 2.43
N ASP A 33 -11.82 10.06 3.55
CA ASP A 33 -11.09 10.28 4.82
C ASP A 33 -9.70 9.60 4.83
N ALA A 34 -9.48 8.63 3.95
CA ALA A 34 -8.22 7.93 3.78
C ALA A 34 -8.08 7.27 2.41
N TYR A 35 -6.90 7.40 1.80
CA TYR A 35 -6.51 6.61 0.63
C TYR A 35 -6.01 5.24 1.07
N MET A 36 -6.47 4.20 0.38
CA MET A 36 -6.14 2.81 0.67
C MET A 36 -5.61 2.14 -0.60
N TYR A 37 -4.44 1.52 -0.52
CA TYR A 37 -3.81 0.85 -1.65
C TYR A 37 -3.42 -0.56 -1.24
N ARG A 38 -3.78 -1.56 -2.05
CA ARG A 38 -3.31 -2.93 -1.85
C ARG A 38 -2.43 -3.34 -3.02
N ALA A 39 -1.30 -3.97 -2.72
CA ALA A 39 -0.45 -4.57 -3.73
C ALA A 39 -0.03 -5.97 -3.30
N LYS A 40 0.02 -6.88 -4.27
CA LYS A 40 0.54 -8.24 -4.07
C LYS A 40 1.99 -8.29 -4.54
N PHE A 41 2.81 -8.99 -3.76
CA PHE A 41 4.21 -9.25 -4.06
C PHE A 41 4.35 -10.64 -4.69
N TYR A 42 5.03 -10.73 -5.82
CA TYR A 42 5.18 -11.94 -6.62
C TYR A 42 6.64 -12.32 -6.82
N ASP A 43 6.90 -13.61 -6.96
CA ASP A 43 8.20 -14.09 -7.43
C ASP A 43 8.35 -13.99 -8.96
N GLU A 44 9.53 -14.37 -9.46
CA GLU A 44 9.84 -14.39 -10.90
C GLU A 44 8.90 -15.30 -11.71
N SER A 45 8.32 -16.32 -11.07
CA SER A 45 7.35 -17.24 -11.66
C SER A 45 5.89 -16.77 -11.48
N GLN A 46 5.67 -15.51 -11.07
CA GLN A 46 4.35 -14.93 -10.81
C GLN A 46 3.55 -15.65 -9.72
N ARG A 47 4.21 -16.29 -8.76
CA ARG A 47 3.54 -16.83 -7.57
C ARG A 47 3.43 -15.76 -6.50
N PRO A 48 2.25 -15.58 -5.87
CA PRO A 48 2.07 -14.59 -4.80
C PRO A 48 2.85 -15.03 -3.56
N LEU A 49 3.86 -14.23 -3.19
CA LEU A 49 4.68 -14.44 -1.99
C LEU A 49 4.18 -13.65 -0.80
N GLY A 50 3.39 -12.59 -1.03
CA GLY A 50 2.89 -11.74 0.03
C GLY A 50 2.00 -10.62 -0.48
N TRP A 51 1.59 -9.74 0.42
CA TRP A 51 0.87 -8.51 0.08
C TRP A 51 1.19 -7.39 1.07
N VAL A 52 0.97 -6.17 0.61
CA VAL A 52 0.93 -4.95 1.43
C VAL A 52 -0.40 -4.26 1.26
N HIS A 53 -0.92 -3.73 2.36
CA HIS A 53 -2.01 -2.78 2.36
C HIS A 53 -1.50 -1.50 3.02
N ILE A 54 -1.60 -0.40 2.28
CA ILE A 54 -1.15 0.93 2.66
C ILE A 54 -2.39 1.76 2.91
N ARG A 55 -2.47 2.39 4.08
CA ARG A 55 -3.50 3.38 4.39
C ARG A 55 -2.85 4.71 4.69
N GLN A 56 -3.32 5.77 4.05
CA GLN A 56 -2.92 7.15 4.33
C GLN A 56 -4.19 7.94 4.63
N SER A 57 -4.24 8.62 5.78
CA SER A 57 -5.39 9.48 6.10
C SER A 57 -5.19 10.87 5.51
N VAL A 58 -6.25 11.51 5.01
CA VAL A 58 -6.16 12.90 4.55
C VAL A 58 -5.91 13.89 5.70
N HIS A 59 -6.18 13.48 6.94
CA HIS A 59 -5.99 14.30 8.15
C HIS A 59 -4.66 14.04 8.86
N ASN A 60 -3.93 13.00 8.47
CA ASN A 60 -2.67 12.63 9.12
C ASN A 60 -1.66 12.16 8.07
N PRO A 61 -0.48 12.81 7.97
CA PRO A 61 0.52 12.46 6.98
C PRO A 61 1.11 11.05 7.18
N ASN A 62 0.91 10.41 8.34
CA ASN A 62 1.42 9.08 8.60
C ASN A 62 0.79 8.03 7.69
N ILE A 63 1.64 7.13 7.18
CA ILE A 63 1.19 5.92 6.49
C ILE A 63 1.15 4.74 7.45
N ALA A 64 0.10 3.93 7.36
CA ALA A 64 -0.01 2.64 8.02
C ALA A 64 0.21 1.52 7.01
N LEU A 65 1.11 0.58 7.35
CA LEU A 65 1.42 -0.58 6.53
C LEU A 65 0.97 -1.87 7.22
N ASN A 66 0.13 -2.65 6.54
CA ASN A 66 -0.15 -4.03 6.91
C ASN A 66 0.51 -4.95 5.87
N LEU A 67 1.40 -5.82 6.33
CA LEU A 67 2.22 -6.69 5.48
C LEU A 67 1.99 -8.15 5.85
N GLN A 68 1.93 -9.02 4.84
CA GLN A 68 1.98 -10.46 5.01
C GLN A 68 2.92 -11.07 3.98
N SER A 69 3.69 -12.08 4.41
CA SER A 69 4.60 -12.85 3.57
C SER A 69 4.53 -14.33 3.94
N CYS A 70 4.61 -15.21 2.95
CA CYS A 70 4.80 -16.65 3.14
C CYS A 70 6.27 -17.06 3.28
N VAL A 71 7.20 -16.13 3.03
CA VAL A 71 8.65 -16.33 3.15
C VAL A 71 9.16 -15.82 4.51
N PRO A 72 9.99 -16.59 5.25
CA PRO A 72 10.64 -16.12 6.47
C PRO A 72 11.44 -14.82 6.22
N GLY A 73 11.22 -13.80 7.05
CA GLY A 73 11.83 -12.47 6.87
C GLY A 73 11.23 -11.63 5.75
N GLY A 74 10.29 -12.16 4.97
CA GLY A 74 9.77 -11.50 3.78
C GLY A 74 9.02 -10.19 4.08
N CYS A 75 8.33 -10.05 5.21
CA CYS A 75 7.72 -8.75 5.58
C CYS A 75 8.76 -7.64 5.72
N ARG A 76 9.95 -7.95 6.26
CA ARG A 76 11.04 -6.96 6.37
C ARG A 76 11.62 -6.65 5.00
N SER A 77 11.90 -7.67 4.18
CA SER A 77 12.40 -7.48 2.81
C SER A 77 11.42 -6.68 1.94
N MET A 78 10.12 -6.98 2.03
CA MET A 78 9.06 -6.24 1.33
C MET A 78 8.97 -4.79 1.82
N ALA A 79 9.10 -4.55 3.13
CA ALA A 79 9.09 -3.18 3.66
C ALA A 79 10.32 -2.37 3.21
N VAL A 80 11.50 -2.99 3.16
CA VAL A 80 12.73 -2.37 2.62
C VAL A 80 12.52 -2.00 1.14
N ASP A 81 12.07 -2.96 0.34
CA ASP A 81 11.83 -2.75 -1.11
C ASP A 81 10.79 -1.66 -1.36
N LEU A 82 9.66 -1.66 -0.62
CA LEU A 82 8.64 -0.61 -0.67
C LEU A 82 9.21 0.76 -0.26
N PHE A 83 9.99 0.82 0.82
CA PHE A 83 10.54 2.08 1.30
C PHE A 83 11.53 2.69 0.28
N GLU A 84 12.51 1.91 -0.17
CA GLU A 84 13.58 2.41 -1.03
C GLU A 84 13.12 2.65 -2.47
N ARG A 85 12.42 1.67 -3.06
CA ARG A 85 12.10 1.70 -4.50
C ARG A 85 10.77 2.38 -4.80
N PHE A 86 9.90 2.52 -3.82
CA PHE A 86 8.62 3.20 -3.99
C PHE A 86 8.59 4.53 -3.24
N LEU A 87 8.63 4.52 -1.90
CA LEU A 87 8.40 5.74 -1.12
C LEU A 87 9.47 6.81 -1.35
N LEU A 88 10.76 6.43 -1.33
CA LEU A 88 11.87 7.37 -1.59
C LEU A 88 12.01 7.72 -3.07
N THR A 89 11.98 6.72 -3.95
CA THR A 89 12.22 6.93 -5.39
C THR A 89 11.11 7.77 -6.05
N SER A 90 9.87 7.66 -5.57
CA SER A 90 8.75 8.48 -6.07
C SER A 90 8.69 9.89 -5.48
N GLY A 91 9.48 10.18 -4.44
CA GLY A 91 9.36 11.43 -3.67
C GLY A 91 8.11 11.51 -2.79
N VAL A 92 7.32 10.43 -2.68
CA VAL A 92 6.12 10.39 -1.81
C VAL A 92 6.48 10.69 -0.36
N ASN A 93 7.67 10.29 0.08
CA ASN A 93 8.21 10.60 1.40
C ASN A 93 8.38 12.11 1.70
N GLU A 94 8.26 13.00 0.70
CA GLU A 94 8.25 14.45 0.91
C GLU A 94 6.86 14.96 1.37
N PHE A 95 5.81 14.18 1.14
CA PHE A 95 4.41 14.54 1.40
C PHE A 95 3.76 13.70 2.50
N VAL A 96 4.26 12.49 2.74
CA VAL A 96 3.77 11.59 3.78
C VAL A 96 4.88 11.29 4.80
N ASP A 97 4.51 11.10 6.06
CA ASP A 97 5.45 10.73 7.11
C ASP A 97 5.73 9.22 7.04
N THR A 98 6.97 8.90 6.67
CA THR A 98 7.50 7.54 6.56
C THR A 98 8.43 7.17 7.72
N SER A 99 8.48 7.95 8.80
CA SER A 99 9.44 7.77 9.90
C SER A 99 9.34 6.40 10.57
N GLU A 100 8.13 5.91 10.81
CA GLU A 100 7.91 4.57 11.38
C GLU A 100 8.34 3.45 10.44
N VAL A 101 8.11 3.61 9.13
CA VAL A 101 8.59 2.66 8.12
C VAL A 101 10.11 2.64 8.12
N GLN A 102 10.74 3.83 8.17
CA GLN A 102 12.19 3.96 8.23
C GLN A 102 12.79 3.29 9.48
N LYS A 103 12.12 3.41 10.64
CA LYS A 103 12.54 2.73 11.89
C LYS A 103 12.40 1.21 11.79
N PHE A 104 11.40 0.70 11.09
CA PHE A 104 11.18 -0.74 10.95
C PHE A 104 12.21 -1.40 10.01
N VAL A 105 12.61 -0.71 8.94
CA VAL A 105 13.51 -1.27 7.93
C VAL A 105 14.99 -1.19 8.32
N LYS A 106 15.39 -0.15 9.07
CA LYS A 106 16.73 0.01 9.64
C LYS A 106 16.95 -0.92 10.83
#